data_AF-A0A660QMD9-F1
#
_entry.id   AF-A0A660QMD9-F1
#
_cell.length_a   1.000
_cell.length_b   1.000
_cell.length_c   1.000
_cell.angle_alpha   90.00
_cell.angle_beta   90.00
_cell.angle_gamma   90.00
#
_symmetry.space_group_name_H-M   'P 1'
#
loop_
_entity.id
_entity.type
_entity.pdbx_description
1 polymer ?
#
loop_
_entity_poly.entity_id
_entity_poly.type
_entity_poly.pdbx_seq_one_letter_code
_entity_poly.pdbx_strand_id
1 'polypeptide(L)'
;MTVFFETGSDELKRAFEEAGFMPVKRKENAFVIVSEKPDVMRDTVLLLSNTPKDIPANVIDVLDPKAPYDILVRKARLILSYLYRPRGIFDELEDEFMKAKRYDFPLSIVVILSFESGENVEDVFGLLKRISRTTDAMGFLGNNEILVILPGTDKRGAQIYVARLRKRLIRFGNWTRIPNMIFGIAEVEDWMESAEDLIAAAEYSLVSRKH
;
A
#
# COMPACT_ATOMS: atom_id res chain seq x y z
N MET A 1 11.55 -5.23 13.88
CA MET A 1 11.57 -6.16 12.73
C MET A 1 12.65 -7.22 12.93
N THR A 2 12.41 -8.50 12.65
CA THR A 2 13.44 -9.56 12.80
C THR A 2 14.28 -9.72 11.53
N VAL A 3 15.59 -9.93 11.70
CA VAL A 3 16.55 -10.07 10.58
C VAL A 3 17.41 -11.32 10.76
N PHE A 4 17.69 -12.02 9.67
CA PHE A 4 18.68 -13.12 9.64
C PHE A 4 19.82 -12.78 8.70
N PHE A 5 21.05 -12.92 9.18
CA PHE A 5 22.26 -12.70 8.40
C PHE A 5 22.80 -14.04 7.92
N GLU A 6 22.71 -14.30 6.63
CA GLU A 6 23.36 -15.46 6.00
C GLU A 6 24.85 -15.19 5.78
N THR A 7 25.19 -13.92 5.52
CA THR A 7 26.56 -13.41 5.42
C THR A 7 26.63 -11.98 5.97
N GLY A 8 27.84 -11.43 6.07
CA GLY A 8 28.09 -10.06 6.52
C GLY A 8 29.04 -9.95 7.72
N SER A 9 29.74 -8.82 7.81
CA SER A 9 30.68 -8.52 8.89
C SER A 9 29.96 -8.28 10.22
N ASP A 10 30.71 -8.36 11.33
CA ASP A 10 30.16 -8.02 12.64
C ASP A 10 29.81 -6.54 12.74
N GLU A 11 30.51 -5.66 12.00
CA GLU A 11 30.14 -4.25 11.87
C GLU A 11 28.78 -4.07 11.20
N LEU A 12 28.48 -4.81 10.12
CA LEU A 12 27.18 -4.76 9.46
C LEU A 12 26.05 -5.20 10.40
N LYS A 13 26.25 -6.31 11.14
CA LYS A 13 25.27 -6.80 12.11
C LYS A 13 25.00 -5.75 13.19
N ARG A 14 26.07 -5.18 13.75
CA ARG A 14 25.97 -4.07 14.72
C ARG A 14 25.23 -2.86 14.16
N ALA A 15 25.42 -2.52 12.88
CA ALA A 15 24.73 -1.40 12.26
C ALA A 15 23.21 -1.63 12.14
N PHE A 16 22.79 -2.85 11.80
CA PHE A 16 21.38 -3.23 11.76
C PHE A 16 20.74 -3.27 13.15
N GLU A 17 21.47 -3.79 14.15
CA GLU A 17 21.03 -3.75 15.56
C GLU A 17 20.84 -2.31 16.04
N GLU A 18 21.81 -1.42 15.78
CA GLU A 18 21.71 0.01 16.11
C GLU A 18 20.55 0.70 15.37
N ALA A 19 20.24 0.26 14.15
CA ALA A 19 19.09 0.75 13.41
C ALA A 19 17.74 0.30 13.99
N GLY A 20 17.71 -0.75 14.83
CA GLY A 20 16.49 -1.27 15.47
C GLY A 20 16.02 -2.63 14.95
N PHE A 21 16.83 -3.35 14.16
CA PHE A 21 16.54 -4.74 13.82
C PHE A 21 16.87 -5.69 14.98
N MET A 22 16.12 -6.79 15.08
CA MET A 22 16.38 -7.86 16.03
C MET A 22 16.97 -9.08 15.29
N PRO A 23 18.27 -9.38 15.45
CA PRO A 23 18.88 -10.56 14.83
C PRO A 23 18.29 -11.85 15.38
N VAL A 24 17.99 -12.79 14.49
CA VAL A 24 17.51 -14.14 14.87
C VAL A 24 18.50 -15.21 14.41
N LYS A 25 18.59 -16.30 15.16
CA LYS A 25 19.51 -17.42 14.87
C LYS A 25 18.99 -18.39 13.80
N ARG A 26 17.68 -18.33 13.52
CA ARG A 26 16.97 -19.26 12.65
C ARG A 26 16.32 -18.49 11.53
N LYS A 27 16.63 -18.84 10.29
CA LYS A 27 16.20 -18.13 9.07
C LYS A 27 14.67 -18.05 8.98
N GLU A 28 13.99 -19.09 9.44
CA GLU A 28 12.54 -19.18 9.45
C GLU A 28 11.85 -18.10 10.29
N ASN A 29 12.55 -17.55 11.29
CA ASN A 29 12.02 -16.54 12.22
C ASN A 29 12.31 -15.09 11.76
N ALA A 30 12.98 -14.90 10.63
CA ALA A 30 13.30 -13.58 10.10
C ALA A 30 12.23 -13.08 9.14
N PHE A 31 11.96 -11.78 9.22
CA PHE A 31 11.17 -11.07 8.23
C PHE A 31 12.02 -10.71 7.02
N VAL A 32 13.29 -10.33 7.25
CA VAL A 32 14.25 -10.00 6.19
C VAL A 32 15.53 -10.82 6.29
N ILE A 33 16.04 -11.22 5.13
CA ILE A 33 17.31 -11.91 4.97
C ILE A 33 18.36 -10.92 4.47
N VAL A 34 19.56 -10.94 5.07
CA VAL A 34 20.73 -10.23 4.56
C VAL A 34 21.70 -11.27 3.99
N SER A 35 21.95 -11.20 2.68
CA SER A 35 22.68 -12.25 1.94
C SER A 35 23.33 -11.71 0.65
N GLU A 36 24.27 -12.47 0.07
CA GLU A 36 24.87 -12.15 -1.23
C GLU A 36 24.01 -12.57 -2.42
N LYS A 37 23.00 -13.42 -2.18
CA LYS A 37 22.06 -13.94 -3.17
C LYS A 37 20.61 -13.76 -2.70
N PRO A 38 19.66 -13.49 -3.61
CA PRO A 38 18.25 -13.38 -3.25
C PRO A 38 17.75 -14.65 -2.55
N ASP A 39 17.02 -14.49 -1.44
CA ASP A 39 16.28 -15.60 -0.87
C ASP A 39 15.09 -15.97 -1.78
N VAL A 40 14.64 -17.23 -1.72
CA VAL A 40 13.54 -17.72 -2.56
C VAL A 40 12.17 -17.26 -2.02
N MET A 41 12.03 -17.12 -0.70
CA MET A 41 10.71 -16.94 -0.05
C MET A 41 10.57 -15.64 0.76
N ARG A 42 11.68 -14.98 1.13
CA ARG A 42 11.66 -13.80 2.00
C ARG A 42 12.25 -12.57 1.33
N ASP A 43 11.85 -11.41 1.86
CA ASP A 43 12.46 -10.13 1.50
C ASP A 43 13.96 -10.16 1.80
N THR A 44 14.75 -9.67 0.85
CA THR A 44 16.22 -9.78 0.88
C THR A 44 16.89 -8.41 0.74
N VAL A 45 17.84 -8.14 1.62
CA VAL A 45 18.85 -7.10 1.45
C VAL A 45 20.09 -7.75 0.84
N LEU A 46 20.45 -7.35 -0.38
CA LEU A 46 21.62 -7.90 -1.04
C LEU A 46 22.91 -7.21 -0.60
N LEU A 47 23.93 -8.00 -0.29
CA LEU A 47 25.28 -7.50 -0.04
C LEU A 47 26.11 -7.56 -1.31
N LEU A 48 26.18 -6.44 -2.03
CA LEU A 48 26.93 -6.31 -3.27
C LEU A 48 27.55 -4.92 -3.36
N SER A 49 28.80 -4.85 -3.80
CA SER A 49 29.50 -3.58 -4.00
C SER A 49 28.99 -2.80 -5.22
N ASN A 50 28.21 -3.43 -6.09
CA ASN A 50 27.58 -2.79 -7.25
C ASN A 50 26.12 -3.23 -7.36
N THR A 51 25.25 -2.32 -7.77
CA THR A 51 23.84 -2.61 -8.05
C THR A 51 23.72 -3.44 -9.34
N PRO A 52 23.10 -4.64 -9.28
CA PRO A 52 22.89 -5.43 -10.49
C PRO A 52 21.84 -4.78 -11.41
N LYS A 53 21.91 -5.08 -12.72
CA LYS A 53 20.99 -4.53 -13.73
C LYS A 53 19.56 -5.06 -13.57
N ASP A 54 19.43 -6.33 -13.19
CA ASP A 54 18.16 -6.99 -12.93
C ASP A 54 18.09 -7.34 -11.44
N ILE A 55 17.10 -6.76 -10.76
CA ILE A 55 16.87 -6.94 -9.33
C ILE A 55 15.55 -7.71 -9.16
N PRO A 56 15.57 -8.89 -8.54
CA PRO A 56 14.33 -9.63 -8.22
C PRO A 56 13.37 -8.81 -7.35
N ALA A 57 12.07 -9.04 -7.51
CA ALA A 57 11.03 -8.25 -6.85
C ALA A 57 11.08 -8.31 -5.31
N ASN A 58 11.60 -9.39 -4.73
CA ASN A 58 11.76 -9.56 -3.29
C ASN A 58 13.07 -8.96 -2.73
N VAL A 59 13.87 -8.28 -3.54
CA VAL A 59 15.06 -7.58 -3.06
C VAL A 59 14.66 -6.15 -2.69
N ILE A 60 14.75 -5.82 -1.40
CA ILE A 60 14.27 -4.55 -0.86
C ILE A 60 15.33 -3.45 -0.91
N ASP A 61 16.62 -3.78 -0.86
CA ASP A 61 17.74 -2.85 -1.04
C ASP A 61 19.04 -3.62 -1.38
N VAL A 62 20.01 -2.91 -1.94
CA VAL A 62 21.37 -3.37 -2.18
C VAL A 62 22.33 -2.52 -1.35
N LEU A 63 23.13 -3.21 -0.54
CA LEU A 63 24.05 -2.65 0.44
C LEU A 63 25.48 -3.04 0.08
N ASP A 64 26.36 -2.05 -0.05
CA ASP A 64 27.80 -2.32 -0.15
C ASP A 64 28.32 -2.64 1.25
N PRO A 65 28.78 -3.88 1.52
CA PRO A 65 29.27 -4.26 2.84
C PRO A 65 30.55 -3.52 3.24
N LYS A 66 31.22 -2.84 2.31
CA LYS A 66 32.42 -2.01 2.56
C LYS A 66 32.10 -0.54 2.84
N ALA A 67 30.82 -0.15 2.84
CA ALA A 67 30.43 1.21 3.16
C ALA A 67 30.83 1.57 4.61
N PRO A 68 31.10 2.86 4.89
CA PRO A 68 31.35 3.33 6.26
C PRO A 68 30.22 2.98 7.23
N TYR A 69 30.54 2.73 8.50
CA TYR A 69 29.60 2.26 9.51
C TYR A 69 28.36 3.16 9.67
N ASP A 70 28.54 4.47 9.68
CA ASP A 70 27.43 5.44 9.76
C ASP A 70 26.48 5.38 8.55
N ILE A 71 27.03 5.07 7.37
CA ILE A 71 26.24 4.83 6.16
C ILE A 71 25.47 3.51 6.28
N LEU A 72 26.09 2.45 6.81
CA LEU A 72 25.42 1.17 7.07
C LEU A 72 24.24 1.35 8.03
N VAL A 73 24.41 2.10 9.13
CA VAL A 73 23.33 2.41 10.09
C VAL A 73 22.21 3.21 9.43
N ARG A 74 22.54 4.25 8.65
CA ARG A 74 21.51 5.04 7.93
C ARG A 74 20.73 4.21 6.92
N LYS A 75 21.42 3.41 6.10
CA LYS A 75 20.79 2.49 5.15
C LYS A 75 19.89 1.50 5.87
N ALA A 76 20.36 0.87 6.95
CA ALA A 76 19.56 -0.02 7.76
C ALA A 76 18.31 0.68 8.33
N ARG A 77 18.40 1.94 8.80
CA ARG A 77 17.22 2.71 9.23
C ARG A 77 16.21 2.97 8.11
N LEU A 78 16.68 3.25 6.90
CA LEU A 78 15.81 3.43 5.73
C LEU A 78 15.09 2.13 5.37
N ILE A 79 15.83 1.01 5.35
CA ILE A 79 15.27 -0.33 5.12
C ILE A 79 14.26 -0.66 6.22
N LEU A 80 14.58 -0.42 7.49
CA LEU A 80 13.66 -0.63 8.60
C LEU A 80 12.38 0.22 8.44
N SER A 81 12.53 1.48 8.04
CA SER A 81 11.39 2.38 7.79
C SER A 81 10.53 1.94 6.61
N TYR A 82 11.14 1.34 5.59
CA TYR A 82 10.43 0.71 4.47
C TYR A 82 9.68 -0.54 4.93
N LEU A 83 10.31 -1.39 5.74
CA LEU A 83 9.73 -2.64 6.26
C LEU A 83 8.67 -2.44 7.33
N TYR A 84 8.71 -1.33 8.07
CA TYR A 84 7.59 -0.88 8.90
C TYR A 84 6.44 -0.30 8.06
N ARG A 85 6.62 -0.15 6.74
CA ARG A 85 5.56 0.19 5.78
C ARG A 85 5.25 -0.96 4.82
N PRO A 86 4.73 -2.10 5.27
CA PRO A 86 3.74 -2.79 4.47
C PRO A 86 2.41 -2.06 4.73
N ARG A 87 2.27 -0.80 4.28
CA ARG A 87 0.99 -0.12 4.49
C ARG A 87 -0.03 -0.77 3.58
N GLY A 88 -0.92 -1.54 4.17
CA GLY A 88 -2.16 -1.87 3.51
C GLY A 88 -2.90 -0.59 3.20
N ILE A 89 -3.88 -0.67 2.29
CA ILE A 89 -4.74 0.48 2.01
C ILE A 89 -5.46 0.99 3.28
N PHE A 90 -5.63 0.12 4.27
CA PHE A 90 -6.21 0.46 5.56
C PHE A 90 -5.31 1.39 6.40
N ASP A 91 -4.01 1.12 6.49
CA ASP A 91 -3.08 2.00 7.24
C ASP A 91 -3.00 3.39 6.61
N GLU A 92 -3.10 3.47 5.28
CA GLU A 92 -3.15 4.75 4.57
C GLU A 92 -4.46 5.49 4.87
N LEU A 93 -5.58 4.77 4.99
CA LEU A 93 -6.86 5.35 5.36
C LEU A 93 -6.84 5.89 6.79
N GLU A 94 -6.29 5.14 7.74
CA GLU A 94 -6.19 5.57 9.14
C GLU A 94 -5.36 6.85 9.27
N ASP A 95 -4.22 6.91 8.57
CA ASP A 95 -3.39 8.10 8.48
C ASP A 95 -4.16 9.31 7.92
N GLU A 96 -4.85 9.15 6.78
CA GLU A 96 -5.61 10.24 6.16
C GLU A 96 -6.81 10.66 7.01
N PHE A 97 -7.51 9.71 7.64
CA PHE A 97 -8.61 9.99 8.57
C PHE A 97 -8.15 10.84 9.74
N MET A 98 -7.03 10.46 10.38
CA MET A 98 -6.46 11.21 11.50
C MET A 98 -6.01 12.61 11.09
N LYS A 99 -5.46 12.78 9.88
CA LYS A 99 -5.13 14.10 9.33
C LYS A 99 -6.40 14.91 9.07
N ALA A 100 -7.44 14.31 8.49
CA ALA A 100 -8.71 14.98 8.19
C ALA A 100 -9.38 15.50 9.46
N LYS A 101 -9.50 14.67 10.51
CA LYS A 101 -10.02 15.08 11.82
C LYS A 101 -9.20 16.19 12.47
N ARG A 102 -7.86 16.14 12.32
CA ARG A 102 -6.96 17.12 12.95
C ARG A 102 -7.00 18.49 12.29
N TYR A 103 -7.05 18.52 10.96
CA TYR A 103 -6.89 19.75 10.18
C TYR A 103 -8.20 20.22 9.53
N ASP A 104 -9.31 19.53 9.80
CA ASP A 104 -10.64 19.85 9.27
C ASP A 104 -10.63 20.02 7.74
N PHE A 105 -9.98 19.07 7.05
CA PHE A 105 -10.03 19.01 5.59
C PHE A 105 -10.94 17.86 5.13
N PRO A 106 -11.61 18.02 3.97
CA PRO A 106 -12.54 17.01 3.51
C PRO A 106 -11.80 15.76 3.06
N LEU A 107 -12.20 14.61 3.58
CA LEU A 107 -11.71 13.29 3.17
C LEU A 107 -12.91 12.44 2.78
N SER A 108 -12.92 11.98 1.53
CA SER A 108 -13.91 11.02 1.06
C SER A 108 -13.27 9.70 0.67
N ILE A 109 -14.03 8.63 0.77
CA ILE A 109 -13.68 7.32 0.23
C ILE A 109 -14.70 6.85 -0.79
N VAL A 110 -14.24 5.97 -1.66
CA VAL A 110 -15.10 5.18 -2.56
C VAL A 110 -14.79 3.71 -2.36
N VAL A 111 -15.81 2.94 -1.95
CA VAL A 111 -15.76 1.46 -1.95
C VAL A 111 -16.41 0.98 -3.24
N ILE A 112 -15.68 0.17 -4.01
CA ILE A 112 -16.12 -0.38 -5.29
C ILE A 112 -16.24 -1.89 -5.16
N LEU A 113 -17.46 -2.40 -5.35
CA LEU A 113 -17.76 -3.84 -5.40
C LEU A 113 -18.00 -4.28 -6.84
N SER A 114 -17.27 -5.30 -7.30
CA SER A 114 -17.47 -5.92 -8.62
C SER A 114 -18.07 -7.34 -8.48
N PHE A 115 -19.09 -7.67 -9.27
CA PHE A 115 -19.80 -8.96 -9.19
C PHE A 115 -19.49 -9.98 -10.31
N GLU A 116 -18.57 -9.69 -11.23
CA GLU A 116 -18.25 -10.62 -12.32
C GLU A 116 -16.72 -10.69 -12.51
N SER A 117 -16.16 -11.88 -12.26
CA SER A 117 -14.78 -12.37 -12.53
C SER A 117 -13.57 -11.45 -12.21
N GLY A 118 -12.53 -12.04 -11.60
CA GLY A 118 -11.28 -11.33 -11.23
C GLY A 118 -10.55 -10.64 -12.39
N GLU A 119 -10.71 -11.12 -13.63
CA GLU A 119 -10.14 -10.51 -14.85
C GLU A 119 -10.58 -9.05 -15.05
N ASN A 120 -11.77 -8.68 -14.58
CA ASN A 120 -12.30 -7.32 -14.74
C ASN A 120 -11.70 -6.34 -13.72
N VAL A 121 -11.13 -6.83 -12.62
CA VAL A 121 -10.72 -6.02 -11.48
C VAL A 121 -9.39 -5.31 -11.74
N GLU A 122 -8.44 -5.98 -12.39
CA GLU A 122 -7.13 -5.40 -12.76
C GLU A 122 -7.29 -4.24 -13.75
N ASP A 123 -8.15 -4.39 -14.75
CA ASP A 123 -8.46 -3.35 -15.73
C ASP A 123 -9.12 -2.11 -15.09
N VAL A 124 -10.03 -2.33 -14.15
CA VAL A 124 -10.63 -1.26 -13.34
C VAL A 124 -9.55 -0.57 -12.50
N PHE A 125 -8.65 -1.33 -11.88
CA PHE A 125 -7.53 -0.79 -11.10
C PHE A 125 -6.58 0.07 -11.97
N GLY A 126 -6.27 -0.39 -13.19
CA GLY A 126 -5.48 0.38 -14.15
C GLY A 126 -6.18 1.66 -14.64
N LEU A 127 -7.51 1.66 -14.76
CA LEU A 127 -8.28 2.87 -15.07
C LEU A 127 -8.31 3.85 -13.90
N LEU A 128 -8.52 3.35 -12.67
CA LEU A 128 -8.47 4.14 -11.44
C LEU A 128 -7.13 4.87 -11.30
N LYS A 129 -6.00 4.17 -11.50
CA LYS A 129 -4.66 4.78 -11.49
C LYS A 129 -4.51 5.96 -12.47
N ARG A 130 -5.17 5.88 -13.63
CA ARG A 130 -5.09 6.93 -14.67
C ARG A 130 -5.97 8.14 -14.38
N ILE A 131 -7.05 7.99 -13.60
CA ILE A 131 -7.97 9.09 -13.29
C ILE A 131 -7.72 9.72 -11.92
N SER A 132 -7.04 8.99 -11.04
CA SER A 132 -6.62 9.41 -9.70
C SER A 132 -5.52 10.46 -9.76
N ARG A 133 -5.51 11.37 -8.78
CA ARG A 133 -4.40 12.28 -8.54
C ARG A 133 -3.26 11.55 -7.85
N THR A 134 -2.09 12.18 -7.83
CA THR A 134 -0.91 11.67 -7.09
C THR A 134 -1.13 11.56 -5.59
N THR A 135 -2.07 12.32 -5.04
CA THR A 135 -2.45 12.32 -3.62
C THR A 135 -3.54 11.30 -3.29
N ASP A 136 -4.22 10.76 -4.30
CA ASP A 136 -5.26 9.77 -4.08
C ASP A 136 -4.58 8.40 -3.90
N ALA A 137 -5.08 7.60 -2.96
CA ALA A 137 -4.58 6.25 -2.72
C ALA A 137 -5.64 5.21 -3.09
N MET A 138 -5.21 4.02 -3.49
CA MET A 138 -6.12 2.95 -3.88
C MET A 138 -5.52 1.58 -3.63
N GLY A 139 -6.35 0.64 -3.20
CA GLY A 139 -5.95 -0.72 -2.88
C GLY A 139 -7.14 -1.63 -2.63
N PHE A 140 -6.86 -2.89 -2.32
CA PHE A 140 -7.88 -3.92 -2.12
C PHE A 140 -8.28 -3.98 -0.64
N LEU A 141 -9.59 -3.92 -0.35
CA LEU A 141 -10.16 -4.28 0.96
C LEU A 141 -10.40 -5.80 1.05
N GLY A 142 -10.69 -6.43 -0.09
CA GLY A 142 -10.91 -7.86 -0.23
C GLY A 142 -10.76 -8.29 -1.69
N ASN A 143 -11.04 -9.56 -1.97
CA ASN A 143 -10.75 -10.16 -3.29
C ASN A 143 -11.44 -9.45 -4.47
N ASN A 144 -12.63 -8.86 -4.27
CA ASN A 144 -13.41 -8.17 -5.30
C ASN A 144 -13.79 -6.74 -4.89
N GLU A 145 -13.06 -6.17 -3.93
CA GLU A 145 -13.41 -4.90 -3.29
C GLU A 145 -12.22 -3.95 -3.34
N ILE A 146 -12.40 -2.83 -4.02
CA ILE A 146 -11.39 -1.78 -4.12
C ILE A 146 -11.81 -0.60 -3.26
N LEU A 147 -10.89 -0.13 -2.42
CA LEU A 147 -10.98 1.14 -1.73
C LEU A 147 -10.18 2.19 -2.48
N VAL A 148 -10.81 3.35 -2.65
CA VAL A 148 -10.17 4.57 -3.14
C VAL A 148 -10.29 5.63 -2.05
N ILE A 149 -9.17 6.23 -1.68
CA ILE A 149 -9.03 7.29 -0.68
C ILE A 149 -8.79 8.60 -1.43
N LEU A 150 -9.62 9.61 -1.15
CA LEU A 150 -9.60 10.90 -1.85
C LEU A 150 -9.36 12.05 -0.84
N PRO A 151 -8.11 12.31 -0.44
CA PRO A 151 -7.79 13.45 0.42
C PRO A 151 -8.18 14.79 -0.23
N GLY A 152 -8.58 15.76 0.59
CA GLY A 152 -9.01 17.08 0.14
C GLY A 152 -10.24 17.05 -0.78
N THR A 153 -11.10 16.04 -0.65
CA THR A 153 -12.26 15.82 -1.52
C THR A 153 -13.51 15.60 -0.69
N ASP A 154 -14.52 16.43 -0.94
CA ASP A 154 -15.86 16.32 -0.33
C ASP A 154 -16.70 15.23 -1.03
N LYS A 155 -17.83 14.86 -0.44
CA LYS A 155 -18.72 13.81 -0.95
C LYS A 155 -19.17 14.09 -2.39
N ARG A 156 -19.38 15.36 -2.75
CA ARG A 156 -19.74 15.77 -4.11
C ARG A 156 -18.59 15.54 -5.09
N GLY A 157 -17.35 15.86 -4.70
CA GLY A 157 -16.14 15.59 -5.46
C GLY A 157 -15.94 14.10 -5.69
N ALA A 158 -16.18 13.27 -4.67
CA ALA A 158 -16.14 11.81 -4.79
C ALA A 158 -17.21 11.27 -5.77
N GLN A 159 -18.42 11.83 -5.78
CA GLN A 159 -19.44 11.49 -6.78
C GLN A 159 -19.00 11.85 -8.21
N ILE A 160 -18.35 13.00 -8.40
CA ILE A 160 -17.79 13.41 -9.70
C ILE A 160 -16.67 12.45 -10.13
N TYR A 161 -15.82 12.02 -9.19
CA TYR A 161 -14.78 11.02 -9.43
C TYR A 161 -15.38 9.70 -9.94
N VAL A 162 -16.42 9.18 -9.29
CA VAL A 162 -17.13 7.97 -9.73
C VAL A 162 -17.79 8.16 -11.10
N ALA A 163 -18.40 9.31 -11.36
CA ALA A 163 -18.99 9.61 -12.67
C ALA A 163 -17.92 9.64 -13.78
N ARG A 164 -16.72 10.15 -13.49
CA ARG A 164 -15.58 10.14 -14.42
C ARG A 164 -15.11 8.70 -14.69
N LEU A 165 -14.99 7.87 -13.65
CA LEU A 165 -14.65 6.47 -13.79
C LEU A 165 -15.64 5.74 -14.72
N ARG A 166 -16.95 5.88 -14.47
CA ARG A 166 -18.00 5.29 -15.32
C ARG A 166 -17.86 5.69 -16.79
N LYS A 167 -17.65 6.97 -17.06
CA LYS A 167 -17.43 7.47 -18.45
C LYS A 167 -16.16 6.87 -19.08
N ARG A 168 -15.09 6.68 -18.30
CA ARG A 168 -13.83 6.12 -18.79
C ARG A 168 -13.93 4.61 -19.03
N LEU A 169 -14.65 3.88 -18.19
CA LEU A 169 -14.93 2.46 -18.40
C LEU A 169 -15.67 2.21 -19.73
N ILE A 170 -16.67 3.04 -20.05
CA ILE A 170 -17.40 2.97 -21.32
C ILE A 170 -16.48 3.25 -22.52
N ARG A 171 -15.56 4.20 -22.38
CA ARG A 171 -14.74 4.70 -23.50
C ARG A 171 -13.48 3.87 -23.76
N PHE A 172 -12.84 3.37 -22.72
CA PHE A 172 -11.51 2.76 -22.78
C PHE A 172 -11.51 1.27 -22.47
N GLY A 173 -12.64 0.75 -22.01
CA GLY A 173 -12.77 -0.65 -21.72
C GLY A 173 -13.06 -1.45 -22.97
N ASN A 174 -12.26 -2.47 -23.22
CA ASN A 174 -12.53 -3.45 -24.27
C ASN A 174 -13.58 -4.47 -23.77
N TRP A 175 -14.67 -3.97 -23.20
CA TRP A 175 -15.69 -4.78 -22.54
C TRP A 175 -16.76 -5.20 -23.56
N THR A 176 -17.08 -6.49 -23.61
CA THR A 176 -18.32 -6.96 -24.26
C THR A 176 -19.56 -6.51 -23.49
N ARG A 177 -19.43 -6.27 -22.19
CA ARG A 177 -20.46 -5.69 -21.31
C ARG A 177 -19.79 -4.90 -20.18
N ILE A 178 -20.28 -3.70 -19.88
CA ILE A 178 -19.76 -2.90 -18.74
C ILE A 178 -19.96 -3.71 -17.46
N PRO A 179 -18.90 -3.95 -16.66
CA PRO A 179 -19.01 -4.69 -15.40
C PRO A 179 -20.05 -4.06 -14.50
N ASN A 180 -20.89 -4.88 -13.87
CA ASN A 180 -21.84 -4.39 -12.89
C ASN A 180 -21.09 -4.05 -11.59
N MET A 181 -20.82 -2.75 -11.38
CA MET A 181 -20.13 -2.25 -10.20
C MET A 181 -21.07 -1.41 -9.34
N ILE A 182 -21.01 -1.66 -8.03
CA ILE A 182 -21.70 -0.87 -7.03
C ILE A 182 -20.67 0.02 -6.32
N PHE A 183 -21.05 1.27 -6.08
CA PHE A 183 -20.16 2.30 -5.53
C PHE A 183 -20.74 2.83 -4.24
N GLY A 184 -19.99 2.66 -3.17
CA GLY A 184 -20.25 3.19 -1.84
C GLY A 184 -19.41 4.45 -1.66
N ILE A 185 -20.01 5.52 -1.18
CA ILE A 185 -19.34 6.81 -1.01
C ILE A 185 -19.65 7.35 0.38
N ALA A 186 -18.61 7.66 1.12
CA ALA A 186 -18.70 8.38 2.38
C ALA A 186 -17.65 9.48 2.45
N GLU A 187 -17.94 10.49 3.26
CA GLU A 187 -17.05 11.58 3.64
C GLU A 187 -16.90 11.52 5.17
N VAL A 188 -15.74 11.91 5.68
CA VAL A 188 -15.53 12.04 7.13
C VAL A 188 -16.55 13.01 7.71
N GLU A 189 -17.21 12.58 8.78
CA GLU A 189 -18.16 13.41 9.54
C GLU A 189 -17.69 13.54 11.01
N ASP A 190 -18.21 14.54 11.72
CA ASP A 190 -17.78 14.87 13.09
C ASP A 190 -17.98 13.73 14.08
N TRP A 191 -19.05 12.95 13.91
CA TRP A 191 -19.41 11.83 14.79
C TRP A 191 -18.52 10.60 14.61
N MET A 192 -17.77 10.50 13.51
CA MET A 192 -16.90 9.36 13.26
C MET A 192 -15.68 9.42 14.18
N GLU A 193 -15.40 8.31 14.86
CA GLU A 193 -14.29 8.15 15.80
C GLU A 193 -13.12 7.42 15.15
N SER A 194 -13.37 6.59 14.12
CA SER A 194 -12.33 5.83 13.44
C SER A 194 -12.51 5.72 11.92
N ALA A 195 -11.47 5.21 11.24
CA ALA A 195 -11.50 4.92 9.81
C ALA A 195 -12.53 3.83 9.45
N GLU A 196 -12.80 2.90 10.38
CA GLU A 196 -13.83 1.87 10.23
C GLU A 196 -15.23 2.47 10.17
N ASP A 197 -15.54 3.52 10.95
CA ASP A 197 -16.84 4.21 10.86
C ASP A 197 -17.08 4.78 9.46
N LEU A 198 -16.02 5.31 8.85
CA LEU A 198 -16.05 5.85 7.50
C LEU A 198 -16.28 4.74 6.45
N ILE A 199 -15.60 3.60 6.59
CA ILE A 199 -15.83 2.43 5.73
C ILE A 199 -17.28 1.94 5.89
N ALA A 200 -17.75 1.77 7.13
CA ALA A 200 -19.11 1.31 7.41
C ALA A 200 -20.16 2.25 6.81
N ALA A 201 -19.96 3.57 6.85
CA ALA A 201 -20.83 4.54 6.20
C ALA A 201 -20.83 4.39 4.67
N ALA A 202 -19.67 4.14 4.06
CA ALA A 202 -19.58 3.90 2.62
C ALA A 202 -20.29 2.60 2.23
N GLU A 203 -20.14 1.54 3.01
CA GLU A 203 -20.83 0.27 2.81
C GLU A 203 -22.34 0.39 2.99
N TYR A 204 -22.81 1.13 3.99
CA TYR A 204 -24.23 1.41 4.18
C TYR A 204 -24.84 2.13 2.96
N SER A 205 -24.07 3.01 2.32
CA SER A 205 -24.49 3.69 1.09
C SER A 205 -24.62 2.74 -0.13
N LEU A 206 -24.00 1.54 -0.08
CA LEU A 206 -24.20 0.48 -1.06
C LEU A 206 -25.53 -0.23 -0.86
N VAL A 207 -25.86 -0.55 0.40
CA VAL A 207 -27.06 -1.32 0.77
C VAL A 207 -28.34 -0.51 0.53
N SER A 208 -28.33 0.77 0.89
CA SER A 208 -29.46 1.69 0.68
C SER A 208 -29.82 1.95 -0.79
N ARG A 209 -28.97 1.55 -1.74
CA ARG A 209 -29.23 1.64 -3.19
C ARG A 209 -29.73 0.33 -3.81
N LYS A 210 -29.77 -0.76 -3.04
CA LYS A 210 -30.29 -2.07 -3.48
C LYS A 210 -31.81 -2.22 -3.21
N HIS A 211 -32.43 -1.25 -2.54
CA HIS A 211 -33.87 -1.13 -2.31
C HIS A 211 -34.41 0.12 -3.01
#